data_AF-A0A8T4K8R9-F1
#
_entry.id   AF-A0A8T4K8R9-F1
#
_cell.length_a   1.000
_cell.length_b   1.000
_cell.length_c   1.000
_cell.angle_alpha   90.00
_cell.angle_beta   90.00
_cell.angle_gamma   90.00
#
_symmetry.space_group_name_H-M   'P 1'
#
loop_
_entity.id
_entity.type
_entity.pdbx_description
1 polymer ?
#
loop_
_entity_poly.entity_id
_entity_poly.type
_entity_poly.pdbx_seq_one_letter_code
_entity_poly.pdbx_strand_id
1 'polypeptide(L)'
;MIETGLKELDKFLGGGIKEGLITSISGQSATGKTQLIFQICVNALHNGKKILFQDTIGEFRPERLVEMMQLQKINSSLLDKIKVNRITNTAQQIDCLSKTSPESYSLIIVDSVTDLFSFEYSKKEQSLEKYISFMKYMHNLSSIAIDGKIPIIVTNIVRTVNKHEKENLEESISMYIHTKIKLSKNNNGYSCQAISPFANKQFQYTITSKGLTDQS
;
A
#
# COMPACT_ATOMS: atom_id res chain seq x y z
N MET A 1 -7.10 -2.01 -13.97
CA MET A 1 -7.72 -1.43 -12.76
C MET A 1 -8.09 -2.54 -11.78
N ILE A 2 -7.95 -2.30 -10.48
CA ILE A 2 -8.18 -3.30 -9.41
C ILE A 2 -9.05 -2.66 -8.32
N GLU A 3 -10.21 -3.24 -8.06
CA GLU A 3 -11.14 -2.75 -7.03
C GLU A 3 -10.58 -2.97 -5.61
N THR A 4 -10.91 -2.05 -4.71
CA THR A 4 -10.58 -2.13 -3.28
C THR A 4 -11.58 -2.98 -2.51
N GLY A 5 -12.81 -3.12 -3.01
CA GLY A 5 -13.91 -3.81 -2.33
C GLY A 5 -14.68 -2.93 -1.34
N LEU A 6 -14.29 -1.65 -1.22
CA LEU A 6 -15.06 -0.61 -0.54
C LEU A 6 -15.76 0.23 -1.60
N LYS A 7 -17.08 0.15 -1.69
CA LYS A 7 -17.87 0.75 -2.78
C LYS A 7 -17.69 2.26 -2.88
N GLU A 8 -17.68 2.94 -1.73
CA GLU A 8 -17.51 4.40 -1.71
C GLU A 8 -16.09 4.82 -2.11
N LEU A 9 -15.09 4.02 -1.72
CA LEU A 9 -13.71 4.23 -2.13
C LEU A 9 -13.51 3.96 -3.61
N ASP A 10 -14.03 2.84 -4.13
CA ASP A 10 -13.95 2.50 -5.55
C ASP A 10 -14.64 3.56 -6.41
N LYS A 11 -15.81 4.07 -5.97
CA LYS A 11 -16.49 5.20 -6.61
C LYS A 11 -15.64 6.47 -6.63
N PHE A 12 -14.97 6.80 -5.53
CA PHE A 12 -14.04 7.94 -5.46
C PHE A 12 -12.85 7.77 -6.41
N LEU A 13 -12.29 6.57 -6.49
CA LEU A 13 -11.14 6.25 -7.33
C LEU A 13 -11.51 6.14 -8.82
N GLY A 14 -12.80 6.11 -9.16
CA GLY A 14 -13.26 5.91 -10.54
C GLY A 14 -13.21 4.44 -10.98
N GLY A 15 -13.43 3.51 -10.03
CA GLY A 15 -13.48 2.07 -10.24
C GLY A 15 -12.36 1.26 -9.57
N GLY A 16 -11.46 1.92 -8.82
CA GLY A 16 -10.41 1.26 -8.04
C GLY A 16 -9.00 1.80 -8.30
N ILE A 17 -7.99 1.02 -7.93
CA ILE A 17 -6.58 1.40 -8.03
C ILE A 17 -6.18 1.55 -9.51
N LYS A 18 -5.66 2.75 -9.84
CA LYS A 18 -5.31 3.15 -11.20
C LYS A 18 -3.91 2.69 -11.59
N GLU A 19 -3.81 2.26 -12.84
CA GLU A 19 -2.56 1.92 -13.52
C GLU A 19 -1.73 3.18 -13.78
N GLY A 20 -0.40 3.07 -13.86
CA GLY A 20 0.46 4.21 -14.15
C GLY A 20 0.77 5.10 -12.93
N LEU A 21 0.18 4.82 -11.76
CA LEU A 21 0.20 5.71 -10.61
C LEU A 21 0.61 4.98 -9.33
N ILE A 22 1.19 5.74 -8.40
CA ILE A 22 1.40 5.30 -7.01
C ILE A 22 0.23 5.77 -6.15
N THR A 23 -0.39 4.80 -5.46
CA THR A 23 -1.39 5.05 -4.42
C THR A 23 -0.78 4.77 -3.04
N SER A 24 -0.82 5.76 -2.15
CA SER A 24 -0.36 5.58 -0.76
C SER A 24 -1.52 5.19 0.15
N ILE A 25 -1.32 4.16 0.96
CA ILE A 25 -2.22 3.78 2.04
C ILE A 25 -1.50 4.06 3.38
N SER A 26 -1.94 5.08 4.10
CA SER A 26 -1.31 5.48 5.36
C SER A 26 -2.27 5.39 6.54
N GLY A 27 -1.73 5.24 7.75
CA GLY A 27 -2.55 5.14 8.95
C GLY A 27 -1.77 4.62 10.15
N GLN A 28 -2.36 4.78 11.35
CA GLN A 28 -1.78 4.25 12.59
C GLN A 28 -1.74 2.72 12.58
N SER A 29 -1.01 2.12 13.53
CA SER A 29 -1.07 0.66 13.69
C SER A 29 -2.51 0.20 13.96
N ALA A 30 -2.84 -1.00 13.51
CA ALA A 30 -4.18 -1.60 13.65
C ALA A 30 -5.35 -0.83 13.00
N THR A 31 -5.10 0.11 12.07
CA THR A 31 -6.18 0.74 11.26
C THR A 31 -6.54 -0.06 9.99
N GLY A 32 -6.01 -1.28 9.81
CA GLY A 32 -6.42 -2.14 8.70
C GLY A 32 -5.68 -1.93 7.37
N LYS A 33 -4.51 -1.26 7.34
CA LYS A 33 -3.69 -1.09 6.12
C LYS A 33 -3.41 -2.43 5.41
N THR A 34 -2.83 -3.39 6.13
CA THR A 34 -2.52 -4.73 5.58
C THR A 34 -3.79 -5.49 5.20
N GLN A 35 -4.90 -5.29 5.92
CA GLN A 35 -6.20 -5.89 5.57
C GLN A 35 -6.71 -5.36 4.23
N LEU A 36 -6.64 -4.05 3.99
CA LEU A 36 -7.02 -3.42 2.73
C LEU A 36 -6.15 -3.92 1.57
N ILE A 37 -4.84 -4.02 1.77
CA ILE A 37 -3.93 -4.56 0.75
C ILE A 37 -4.25 -6.01 0.42
N PHE A 38 -4.49 -6.85 1.42
CA PHE A 38 -4.81 -8.26 1.19
C PHE A 38 -6.14 -8.39 0.46
N GLN A 39 -7.14 -7.58 0.79
CA GLN A 39 -8.39 -7.52 0.05
C GLN A 39 -8.17 -7.13 -1.42
N ILE A 40 -7.35 -6.10 -1.69
CA ILE A 40 -6.95 -5.71 -3.06
C ILE A 40 -6.22 -6.86 -3.76
N CYS A 41 -5.35 -7.59 -3.07
CA CYS A 41 -4.67 -8.76 -3.62
C CYS A 41 -5.68 -9.83 -4.03
N VAL A 42 -6.63 -10.18 -3.16
CA VAL A 42 -7.68 -11.16 -3.46
C VAL A 42 -8.48 -10.74 -4.69
N ASN A 43 -8.88 -9.48 -4.78
CA ASN A 43 -9.60 -8.94 -5.94
C ASN A 43 -8.75 -9.01 -7.22
N ALA A 44 -7.45 -8.71 -7.14
CA ALA A 44 -6.53 -8.81 -8.26
C ALA A 44 -6.37 -10.27 -8.73
N LEU A 45 -6.20 -11.21 -7.81
CA LEU A 45 -6.08 -12.64 -8.10
C LEU A 45 -7.34 -13.20 -8.76
N HIS A 46 -8.51 -12.82 -8.26
CA HIS A 46 -9.79 -13.19 -8.84
C HIS A 46 -9.89 -12.77 -10.33
N ASN A 47 -9.33 -11.60 -10.65
CA ASN A 47 -9.20 -11.09 -12.03
C ASN A 47 -7.97 -11.64 -12.78
N GLY A 48 -7.34 -12.70 -12.28
CA GLY A 48 -6.24 -13.41 -12.91
C GLY A 48 -4.89 -12.68 -12.89
N LYS A 49 -4.77 -11.57 -12.16
CA LYS A 49 -3.59 -10.70 -12.13
C LYS A 49 -2.42 -11.32 -11.36
N LYS A 50 -1.19 -10.99 -11.76
CA LYS A 50 0.04 -11.38 -11.06
C LYS A 50 0.53 -10.26 -10.16
N ILE A 51 0.94 -10.57 -8.94
CA ILE A 51 1.26 -9.59 -7.90
C ILE A 51 2.71 -9.73 -7.47
N LEU A 52 3.44 -8.62 -7.38
CA LEU A 52 4.71 -8.53 -6.68
C LEU A 52 4.46 -7.87 -5.32
N PHE A 53 4.75 -8.57 -4.24
CA PHE A 53 4.63 -8.06 -2.88
C PHE A 53 6.02 -7.94 -2.26
N GLN A 54 6.43 -6.72 -1.92
CA GLN A 54 7.64 -6.46 -1.17
C GLN A 54 7.29 -6.28 0.30
N ASP A 55 7.69 -7.25 1.12
CA ASP A 55 7.48 -7.23 2.56
C ASP A 55 8.75 -6.73 3.25
N THR A 56 8.72 -5.47 3.70
CA THR A 56 9.83 -4.83 4.41
C THR A 56 9.73 -5.01 5.92
N ILE A 57 8.53 -5.25 6.45
CA ILE A 57 8.27 -5.38 7.89
C ILE A 57 8.27 -6.84 8.39
N GLY A 58 8.10 -7.82 7.50
CA GLY A 58 8.07 -9.25 7.86
C GLY A 58 6.71 -9.72 8.38
N GLU A 59 5.64 -8.97 8.10
CA GLU A 59 4.28 -9.23 8.60
C GLU A 59 3.36 -9.83 7.54
N PHE A 60 3.88 -10.19 6.36
CA PHE A 60 3.08 -10.93 5.38
C PHE A 60 2.69 -12.30 5.94
N ARG A 61 1.37 -12.57 6.04
CA ARG A 61 0.81 -13.84 6.53
C ARG A 61 -0.14 -14.41 5.47
N PRO A 62 0.27 -15.41 4.68
CA PRO A 62 -0.54 -15.95 3.58
C PRO A 62 -1.85 -16.58 4.07
N GLU A 63 -1.90 -17.07 5.30
CA GLU A 63 -3.08 -17.67 5.92
C GLU A 63 -4.27 -16.70 5.91
N ARG A 64 -3.99 -15.40 6.10
CA ARG A 64 -5.02 -14.38 6.06
C ARG A 64 -5.62 -14.18 4.67
N LEU A 65 -4.79 -14.28 3.62
CA LEU A 65 -5.27 -14.28 2.23
C LEU A 65 -6.13 -15.51 1.94
N VAL A 66 -5.68 -16.69 2.39
CA VAL A 66 -6.45 -17.95 2.25
C VAL A 66 -7.83 -17.82 2.89
N GLU A 67 -7.91 -17.29 4.12
CA GLU A 67 -9.17 -17.07 4.82
C GLU A 67 -10.11 -16.14 4.03
N MET A 68 -9.60 -14.99 3.55
CA MET A 68 -10.37 -14.06 2.72
C MET A 68 -10.87 -14.72 1.43
N MET A 69 -10.01 -15.49 0.74
CA MET A 69 -10.36 -16.20 -0.48
C MET A 69 -11.44 -17.25 -0.24
N GLN A 70 -11.35 -18.03 0.84
CA GLN A 70 -12.35 -19.03 1.21
C GLN A 70 -13.73 -18.39 1.45
N LEU A 71 -13.78 -17.29 2.20
CA LEU A 71 -15.03 -16.57 2.48
C LEU A 71 -15.68 -15.98 1.21
N GLN A 72 -14.88 -15.70 0.18
CA GLN A 72 -15.33 -15.22 -1.12
C GLN A 72 -15.49 -16.34 -2.17
N LYS A 73 -15.27 -17.61 -1.78
CA LYS A 73 -15.30 -18.80 -2.67
C LYS A 73 -14.31 -18.72 -3.84
N ILE A 74 -13.16 -18.08 -3.62
CA ILE A 74 -12.06 -17.97 -4.58
C ILE A 74 -11.08 -19.14 -4.35
N ASN A 75 -10.63 -19.76 -5.44
CA ASN A 75 -9.68 -20.89 -5.37
C ASN A 75 -8.30 -20.44 -4.85
N SER A 76 -7.82 -21.07 -3.78
CA SER A 76 -6.52 -20.78 -3.16
C SER A 76 -5.32 -21.08 -4.07
N SER A 77 -5.48 -21.88 -5.12
CA SER A 77 -4.40 -22.12 -6.11
C SER A 77 -3.93 -20.85 -6.82
N LEU A 78 -4.71 -19.77 -6.78
CA LEU A 78 -4.31 -18.48 -7.33
C LEU A 78 -3.18 -17.81 -6.54
N LEU A 79 -2.88 -18.26 -5.32
CA LEU A 79 -1.78 -17.71 -4.50
C LEU A 79 -0.41 -17.84 -5.17
N ASP A 80 -0.22 -18.81 -6.08
CA ASP A 80 1.01 -18.97 -6.87
C ASP A 80 1.31 -17.75 -7.76
N LYS A 81 0.30 -16.90 -8.01
CA LYS A 81 0.46 -15.64 -8.75
C LYS A 81 1.01 -14.49 -7.91
N ILE A 82 1.19 -14.67 -6.59
CA ILE A 82 1.84 -13.70 -5.72
C ILE A 82 3.31 -14.07 -5.55
N LYS A 83 4.20 -13.24 -6.08
CA LYS A 83 5.62 -13.30 -5.72
C LYS A 83 5.85 -12.42 -4.51
N VAL A 84 6.23 -13.02 -3.39
CA VAL A 84 6.62 -12.29 -2.18
C VAL A 84 8.14 -12.21 -2.11
N ASN A 85 8.66 -10.99 -2.00
CA ASN A 85 10.07 -10.72 -1.73
C ASN A 85 10.18 -10.15 -0.31
N ARG A 86 10.87 -10.88 0.58
CA ARG A 86 11.23 -10.36 1.90
C ARG A 86 12.45 -9.44 1.73
N ILE A 87 12.27 -8.17 2.08
CA ILE A 87 13.30 -7.14 1.95
C ILE A 87 13.81 -6.79 3.35
N THR A 88 15.12 -6.93 3.58
CA THR A 88 15.70 -6.78 4.94
C THR A 88 16.58 -5.54 5.11
N ASN A 89 16.86 -4.80 4.03
CA ASN A 89 17.65 -3.56 4.09
C ASN A 89 17.31 -2.61 2.93
N THR A 90 17.74 -1.35 3.03
CA THR A 90 17.41 -0.30 2.05
C THR A 90 18.03 -0.56 0.67
N ALA A 91 19.25 -1.12 0.62
CA ALA A 91 19.90 -1.50 -0.64
C ALA A 91 19.09 -2.55 -1.42
N GLN A 92 18.60 -3.59 -0.73
CA GLN A 92 17.70 -4.59 -1.32
C GLN A 92 16.39 -3.96 -1.77
N GLN A 93 15.81 -3.04 -0.99
CA GLN A 93 14.57 -2.37 -1.36
C GLN A 93 14.72 -1.58 -2.67
N ILE A 94 15.81 -0.82 -2.79
CA ILE A 94 16.13 -0.03 -3.98
C ILE A 94 16.39 -0.92 -5.20
N ASP A 95 17.17 -1.98 -5.03
CA ASP A 95 17.57 -2.87 -6.12
C ASP A 95 16.51 -3.91 -6.50
N CYS A 96 15.51 -4.17 -5.66
CA CYS A 96 14.57 -5.27 -5.87
C CYS A 96 13.86 -5.15 -7.21
N LEU A 97 13.47 -3.93 -7.60
CA LEU A 97 12.72 -3.68 -8.83
C LEU A 97 13.58 -3.61 -10.07
N SER A 98 14.87 -3.28 -9.96
CA SER A 98 15.78 -3.37 -11.11
C SER A 98 16.13 -4.83 -11.43
N LYS A 99 16.19 -5.70 -10.41
CA LYS A 99 16.48 -7.14 -10.54
C LYS A 99 15.25 -7.99 -10.87
N THR A 100 14.05 -7.45 -10.66
CA THR A 100 12.78 -8.16 -10.87
C THR A 100 12.09 -7.52 -12.05
N SER A 101 11.88 -8.20 -13.18
CA SER A 101 11.18 -7.66 -14.36
C SER A 101 9.76 -7.15 -13.98
N PRO A 102 9.57 -5.84 -13.73
CA PRO A 102 8.34 -5.32 -13.11
C PRO A 102 7.14 -5.53 -14.03
N GLU A 103 7.37 -5.42 -15.33
CA GLU A 103 6.41 -5.62 -16.42
C GLU A 103 5.73 -7.00 -16.41
N SER A 104 6.33 -7.99 -15.73
CA SER A 104 5.71 -9.30 -15.57
C SER A 104 4.56 -9.33 -14.55
N TYR A 105 4.35 -8.24 -13.81
CA TYR A 105 3.35 -8.11 -12.75
C TYR A 105 2.29 -7.07 -13.13
N SER A 106 1.07 -7.29 -12.67
CA SER A 106 -0.06 -6.38 -12.89
C SER A 106 -0.41 -5.54 -11.65
N LEU A 107 0.29 -5.76 -10.54
CA LEU A 107 0.20 -5.00 -9.29
C LEU A 107 1.51 -5.14 -8.53
N ILE A 108 2.07 -4.02 -8.05
CA ILE A 108 3.23 -4.00 -7.17
C ILE A 108 2.79 -3.40 -5.84
N ILE A 109 3.16 -4.06 -4.74
CA ILE A 109 2.90 -3.60 -3.38
C ILE A 109 4.22 -3.49 -2.63
N VAL A 110 4.40 -2.40 -1.88
CA VAL A 110 5.50 -2.20 -0.94
C VAL A 110 4.93 -1.95 0.46
N ASP A 111 5.03 -2.95 1.34
CA ASP A 111 4.51 -2.91 2.72
C ASP A 111 5.66 -3.09 3.71
N SER A 112 6.21 -2.06 4.36
CA SER A 112 5.94 -0.62 4.19
C SER A 112 7.10 0.13 3.55
N VAL A 113 6.79 1.25 2.89
CA VAL A 113 7.76 1.94 2.03
C VAL A 113 8.85 2.69 2.80
N THR A 114 8.55 3.13 4.03
CA THR A 114 9.44 4.02 4.81
C THR A 114 10.22 3.34 5.93
N ASP A 115 9.87 2.10 6.30
CA ASP A 115 10.35 1.50 7.56
C ASP A 115 11.87 1.26 7.56
N LEU A 116 12.39 0.58 6.53
CA LEU A 116 13.84 0.32 6.40
C LEU A 116 14.66 1.61 6.31
N PHE A 117 14.19 2.60 5.55
CA PHE A 117 14.83 3.92 5.47
C PHE A 117 14.84 4.63 6.84
N SER A 118 13.80 4.46 7.64
CA SER A 118 13.72 5.10 8.95
C SER A 118 14.58 4.38 10.00
N PHE A 119 14.72 3.07 9.84
CA PHE A 119 15.54 2.23 10.70
C PHE A 119 17.03 2.46 10.44
N GLU A 120 17.49 2.33 9.19
CA GLU A 120 18.90 2.43 8.83
C GLU A 120 19.45 3.86 8.96
N TYR A 121 18.64 4.87 8.63
CA TYR A 121 19.02 6.29 8.73
C TYR A 121 18.34 6.96 9.94
N SER A 122 18.48 6.34 11.10
CA SER A 122 17.88 6.81 12.36
C SER A 122 18.63 7.97 13.01
N LYS A 123 19.91 8.19 12.67
CA LYS A 123 20.73 9.27 13.23
C LYS A 123 20.37 10.63 12.63
N LYS A 124 20.43 11.69 13.45
CA LYS A 124 20.10 13.06 13.04
C LYS A 124 21.00 13.56 11.90
N GLU A 125 22.29 13.23 11.94
CA GLU A 125 23.29 13.57 10.91
C GLU A 125 22.96 12.95 9.55
N GLN A 126 22.30 11.78 9.54
CA GLN A 126 21.91 11.05 8.34
C GLN A 126 20.55 11.49 7.79
N SER A 127 19.92 12.52 8.37
CA SER A 127 18.58 12.95 7.97
C SER A 127 18.53 13.34 6.49
N LEU A 128 19.50 14.14 6.02
CA LEU A 128 19.54 14.56 4.61
C LEU A 128 19.74 13.36 3.66
N GLU A 129 20.64 12.44 4.02
CA GLU A 129 20.92 11.23 3.24
C GLU A 129 19.69 10.35 3.11
N LYS A 130 18.95 10.14 4.22
CA LYS A 130 17.66 9.44 4.22
C LYS A 130 16.70 10.03 3.21
N TYR A 131 16.50 11.35 3.25
CA TYR A 131 15.57 12.04 2.35
C TYR A 131 15.99 11.91 0.89
N ILE A 132 17.27 12.14 0.57
CA ILE A 132 17.79 12.01 -0.80
C ILE A 132 17.63 10.58 -1.32
N SER A 133 18.03 9.59 -0.53
CA SER A 133 17.97 8.17 -0.91
C SER A 133 16.52 7.72 -1.12
N PHE A 134 15.63 8.07 -0.19
CA PHE A 134 14.21 7.75 -0.27
C PHE A 134 13.51 8.44 -1.46
N MET A 135 13.78 9.71 -1.73
CA MET A 135 13.22 10.42 -2.89
C MET A 135 13.69 9.81 -4.21
N LYS A 136 14.97 9.41 -4.32
CA LYS A 136 15.47 8.68 -5.50
C LYS A 136 14.73 7.36 -5.70
N TYR A 137 14.49 6.63 -4.61
CA TYR A 137 13.72 5.39 -4.66
C TYR A 137 12.26 5.62 -5.10
N MET A 138 11.58 6.61 -4.53
CA MET A 138 10.20 6.97 -4.91
C MET A 138 10.11 7.46 -6.35
N HIS A 139 11.11 8.19 -6.84
CA HIS A 139 11.20 8.59 -8.25
C HIS A 139 11.28 7.37 -9.17
N ASN A 140 12.15 6.40 -8.86
CA ASN A 140 12.25 5.15 -9.63
C ASN A 140 10.93 4.36 -9.61
N LEU A 141 10.29 4.22 -8.44
CA LEU A 141 8.96 3.62 -8.34
C LEU A 141 7.94 4.32 -9.26
N SER A 142 7.98 5.65 -9.31
CA SER A 142 7.07 6.44 -10.16
C SER A 142 7.33 6.19 -11.64
N SER A 143 8.60 6.14 -12.06
CA SER A 143 8.98 5.81 -13.44
C SER A 143 8.48 4.42 -13.82
N ILE A 144 8.71 3.41 -12.97
CA ILE A 144 8.23 2.04 -13.20
C ILE A 144 6.71 1.98 -13.33
N ALA A 145 5.98 2.71 -12.46
CA ALA A 145 4.53 2.76 -12.53
C ALA A 145 4.07 3.30 -13.89
N ILE A 146 4.61 4.45 -14.30
CA ILE A 146 4.23 5.17 -15.53
C ILE A 146 4.59 4.35 -16.77
N ASP A 147 5.86 3.93 -16.89
CA ASP A 147 6.39 3.27 -18.09
C ASP A 147 5.75 1.91 -18.30
N GLY A 148 5.62 1.12 -17.22
CA GLY A 148 4.99 -0.19 -17.26
C GLY A 148 3.47 -0.16 -17.23
N LYS A 149 2.84 1.01 -17.04
CA LYS A 149 1.40 1.16 -16.74
C LYS A 149 0.94 0.22 -15.62
N ILE A 150 1.75 0.11 -14.57
CA ILE A 150 1.51 -0.81 -13.45
C ILE A 150 0.93 -0.01 -12.29
N PRO A 151 -0.16 -0.47 -11.63
CA PRO A 151 -0.61 0.12 -10.39
C PRO A 151 0.39 -0.23 -9.28
N ILE A 152 0.87 0.78 -8.55
CA ILE A 152 1.75 0.58 -7.40
C ILE A 152 1.04 1.05 -6.13
N ILE A 153 1.06 0.21 -5.09
CA ILE A 153 0.55 0.54 -3.77
C ILE A 153 1.72 0.58 -2.79
N VAL A 154 1.82 1.65 -2.03
CA VAL A 154 2.78 1.78 -0.94
C VAL A 154 2.05 1.97 0.37
N THR A 155 2.51 1.35 1.44
CA THR A 155 1.99 1.65 2.78
C THR A 155 2.93 2.54 3.56
N ASN A 156 2.33 3.30 4.48
CA ASN A 156 3.08 4.12 5.39
C ASN A 156 2.45 4.21 6.79
N ILE A 157 3.30 4.40 7.78
CA ILE A 157 2.89 4.51 9.18
C ILE A 157 2.60 5.98 9.53
N VAL A 158 1.48 6.20 10.21
CA VAL A 158 1.16 7.46 10.89
C VAL A 158 1.43 7.28 12.37
N ARG A 159 2.16 8.22 12.98
CA ARG A 159 2.45 8.24 14.42
C ARG A 159 1.89 9.50 15.04
N THR A 160 1.45 9.41 16.29
CA THR A 160 0.99 10.57 17.05
C THR A 160 2.18 11.17 17.80
N VAL A 161 2.54 12.41 17.47
CA VAL A 161 3.60 13.17 18.14
C VAL A 161 2.98 14.47 18.64
N ASN A 162 3.08 14.75 19.95
CA ASN A 162 2.52 15.95 20.57
C ASN A 162 1.03 16.18 20.25
N LYS A 163 0.22 15.11 20.26
CA LYS A 163 -1.22 15.12 19.89
C LYS A 163 -1.52 15.42 18.41
N HIS A 164 -0.50 15.57 17.57
CA HIS A 164 -0.64 15.70 16.13
C HIS A 164 -0.27 14.38 15.45
N GLU A 165 -1.09 13.96 14.49
CA GLU A 165 -0.75 12.86 13.62
C GLU A 165 0.30 13.31 12.60
N LYS A 166 1.42 12.58 12.54
CA LYS A 166 2.48 12.79 11.57
C LYS A 166 2.70 11.52 10.79
N GLU A 167 2.57 11.62 9.47
CA GLU A 167 2.96 10.55 8.58
C GLU A 167 4.48 10.57 8.35
N ASN A 168 5.09 9.38 8.33
CA ASN A 168 6.53 9.28 8.20
C ASN A 168 6.98 9.65 6.77
N LEU A 169 7.98 10.53 6.62
CA LEU A 169 8.45 11.01 5.30
C LEU A 169 7.32 11.55 4.38
N GLU A 170 6.26 12.12 4.95
CA GLU A 170 5.07 12.57 4.21
C GLU A 170 5.40 13.52 3.06
N GLU A 171 6.23 14.53 3.31
CA GLU A 171 6.64 15.53 2.32
C GLU A 171 7.38 14.92 1.14
N SER A 172 8.13 13.83 1.36
CA SER A 172 8.86 13.15 0.29
C SER A 172 7.94 12.22 -0.50
N ILE A 173 6.98 11.56 0.14
CA ILE A 173 6.03 10.69 -0.54
C ILE A 173 5.04 11.51 -1.38
N SER A 174 4.56 12.63 -0.84
CA SER A 174 3.53 13.46 -1.47
C SER A 174 3.93 13.96 -2.86
N MET A 175 5.23 14.10 -3.13
CA MET A 175 5.77 14.50 -4.43
C MET A 175 5.57 13.46 -5.55
N TYR A 176 5.33 12.19 -5.20
CA TYR A 176 5.29 11.08 -6.17
C TYR A 176 3.95 10.32 -6.20
N ILE A 177 3.02 10.63 -5.29
CA ILE A 177 1.72 9.97 -5.22
C ILE A 177 0.62 10.84 -5.82
N HIS A 178 -0.36 10.19 -6.45
CA HIS A 178 -1.53 10.87 -7.03
C HIS A 178 -2.79 10.65 -6.21
N THR A 179 -2.76 9.65 -5.33
CA THR A 179 -3.89 9.30 -4.47
C THR A 179 -3.35 8.86 -3.13
N LYS A 180 -3.96 9.40 -2.07
CA LYS A 180 -3.65 9.07 -0.68
C LYS A 180 -4.91 8.56 -0.01
N ILE A 181 -4.82 7.39 0.59
CA ILE A 181 -5.88 6.73 1.36
C ILE A 181 -5.40 6.69 2.81
N LYS A 182 -5.94 7.58 3.65
CA LYS A 182 -5.59 7.68 5.06
C LYS A 182 -6.63 6.95 5.91
N LEU A 183 -6.20 5.84 6.53
CA LEU A 183 -6.99 5.03 7.45
C LEU A 183 -6.78 5.48 8.90
N SER A 184 -7.87 5.83 9.57
CA SER A 184 -7.85 6.35 10.94
C SER A 184 -8.84 5.59 11.83
N LYS A 185 -8.53 5.49 13.12
CA LYS A 185 -9.42 4.91 14.15
C LYS A 185 -9.77 6.01 15.15
N ASN A 186 -11.05 6.30 15.27
CA ASN A 186 -11.61 7.28 16.21
C ASN A 186 -12.55 6.57 17.19
N ASN A 187 -13.07 7.31 18.18
CA ASN A 187 -14.07 6.78 19.12
C ASN A 187 -15.32 6.25 18.41
N ASN A 188 -15.63 6.79 17.22
CA ASN A 188 -16.81 6.42 16.43
C ASN A 188 -16.57 5.24 15.47
N GLY A 189 -15.40 4.59 15.52
CA GLY A 189 -15.04 3.47 14.64
C GLY A 189 -13.87 3.77 13.70
N TYR A 190 -13.87 3.13 12.54
CA TYR A 190 -12.81 3.28 11.55
C TYR A 190 -13.28 4.12 10.37
N SER A 191 -12.43 5.07 9.96
CA SER A 191 -12.71 5.95 8.83
C SER A 191 -11.56 5.98 7.84
N CYS A 192 -11.92 6.09 6.57
CA CYS A 192 -11.00 6.20 5.44
C CYS A 192 -11.17 7.57 4.81
N GLN A 193 -10.10 8.35 4.74
CA GLN A 193 -10.05 9.59 3.99
C GLN A 193 -9.29 9.37 2.68
N ALA A 194 -9.98 9.51 1.56
CA ALA A 194 -9.41 9.42 0.22
C ALA A 194 -9.15 10.82 -0.33
N ILE A 195 -7.90 11.07 -0.75
CA ILE A 195 -7.41 12.38 -1.17
C ILE A 195 -6.78 12.23 -2.56
N SER A 196 -7.13 13.14 -3.45
CA SER A 196 -6.58 13.32 -4.79
C SER A 196 -6.35 14.82 -5.04
N PRO A 197 -5.67 15.24 -6.14
CA PRO A 197 -5.50 16.64 -6.47
C PRO A 197 -6.81 17.44 -6.60
N PHE A 198 -7.93 16.77 -6.89
CA PHE A 198 -9.21 17.42 -7.21
C PHE A 198 -10.30 17.19 -6.16
N ALA A 199 -10.11 16.23 -5.25
CA ALA A 199 -11.16 15.82 -4.33
C ALA A 199 -10.59 15.23 -3.03
N ASN A 200 -11.31 15.48 -1.94
CA ASN A 200 -11.07 14.90 -0.62
C ASN A 200 -12.41 14.41 -0.08
N LYS A 201 -12.53 13.10 0.19
CA LYS A 201 -13.74 12.51 0.76
C LYS A 201 -13.40 11.58 1.91
N GLN A 202 -14.29 11.52 2.89
CA GLN A 202 -14.18 10.63 4.04
C GLN A 202 -15.37 9.68 4.07
N PHE A 203 -15.10 8.42 4.39
CA PHE A 203 -16.07 7.35 4.48
C PHE A 203 -15.82 6.53 5.75
N GLN A 204 -16.85 5.88 6.28
CA GLN A 204 -16.73 4.96 7.42
C GLN A 204 -16.64 3.53 6.92
N TYR A 205 -15.85 2.71 7.60
CA TYR A 205 -15.74 1.29 7.31
C TYR A 205 -15.64 0.46 8.59
N THR A 206 -15.84 -0.84 8.45
CA THR A 206 -15.62 -1.82 9.51
C THR A 206 -14.62 -2.86 9.05
N ILE A 207 -13.86 -3.42 10.00
CA ILE A 207 -12.91 -4.52 9.73
C ILE A 207 -13.60 -5.81 10.13
N THR A 208 -13.77 -6.73 9.17
CA THR A 208 -14.42 -8.02 9.35
C THR A 208 -13.49 -9.16 8.93
N SER A 209 -13.91 -10.41 9.14
CA SER A 209 -13.19 -11.58 8.61
C SER A 209 -13.09 -11.57 7.08
N LYS A 210 -14.03 -10.92 6.36
CA LYS A 210 -13.98 -10.78 4.90
C LYS A 210 -13.03 -9.68 4.40
N GLY A 211 -12.48 -8.87 5.30
CA GLY A 211 -11.72 -7.65 4.98
C GLY A 211 -12.45 -6.40 5.45
N LEU A 212 -12.15 -5.26 4.83
CA LEU A 212 -12.83 -4.00 5.09
C LEU A 212 -14.16 -3.97 4.34
N THR A 213 -15.21 -3.49 5.02
CA THR A 213 -16.55 -3.34 4.45
C THR A 213 -17.08 -1.93 4.73
N ASP A 214 -17.81 -1.36 3.77
CA ASP A 214 -18.48 -0.07 3.98
C ASP A 214 -19.43 -0.15 5.17
N GLN A 215 -19.44 0.89 6.00
CA GLN A 215 -20.41 1.00 7.09
C GLN A 215 -21.70 1.60 6.52
N SER A 216 -22.74 0.77 6.43
CA SER A 216 -24.11 1.15 6.01
C SER A 216 -24.78 2.11 6.98
#